data_AF-A0A7W7G288-F1
#
_entry.id   AF-A0A7W7G288-F1
#
_cell.length_a   1.000
_cell.length_b   1.000
_cell.length_c   1.000
_cell.angle_alpha   90.00
_cell.angle_beta   90.00
_cell.angle_gamma   90.00
#
_symmetry.space_group_name_H-M   'P 1'
#
loop_
_entity.id
_entity.type
_entity.pdbx_description
1 polymer ?
#
loop_
_entity_poly.entity_id
_entity_poly.type
_entity_poly.pdbx_seq_one_letter_code
_entity_poly.pdbx_strand_id
1 'polypeptide(L)'
;MDSEPERGQEDGFTLIELIVTLGIITVVMTSLTVFVVGARKVARYGAQRNTAARLVVDGMEKARGMRGSALLGGRQQCLTSCADVVSAQAGDLLGTSITRWDAAGPGTLAIPQAGPQPDGSVVSTPADPEVVQLDGVPFRRYYYLGACWQPPVGNGVAGLTCGAATTAAPLVRLVVAVTWRDPQCTAGTCSTAEAALFSTAIVDPFLVG
;
A
#
# COMPACT_ATOMS: atom_id res chain seq x y z
N MET A 1 44.09 63.29 -42.12
CA MET A 1 44.05 62.07 -41.27
C MET A 1 42.66 62.04 -40.70
N ASP A 2 41.76 61.66 -41.58
CA ASP A 2 40.31 61.75 -41.44
C ASP A 2 39.84 60.61 -40.55
N SER A 3 39.17 60.98 -39.46
CA SER A 3 38.48 60.06 -38.57
C SER A 3 37.04 59.97 -39.08
N GLU A 4 36.74 58.97 -39.90
CA GLU A 4 35.35 58.65 -40.24
C GLU A 4 34.65 58.08 -39.00
N PRO A 5 33.54 58.68 -38.54
CA PRO A 5 32.71 58.05 -37.54
C PRO A 5 31.91 56.93 -38.23
N GLU A 6 32.19 55.67 -37.89
CA GLU A 6 31.24 54.59 -38.11
C GLU A 6 29.93 55.00 -37.45
N ARG A 7 28.94 55.38 -38.27
CA ARG A 7 27.56 55.49 -37.83
C ARG A 7 27.14 54.08 -37.46
N GLY A 8 27.26 53.77 -36.17
CA GLY A 8 26.60 52.63 -35.55
C GLY A 8 25.15 52.67 -35.99
N GLN A 9 24.79 51.72 -36.85
CA GLN A 9 23.43 51.51 -37.27
C GLN A 9 22.67 51.08 -36.02
N GLU A 10 22.11 52.06 -35.33
CA GLU A 10 21.08 51.84 -34.32
C GLU A 10 19.86 51.30 -35.06
N ASP A 11 19.90 50.00 -35.40
CA ASP A 11 18.73 49.22 -35.76
C ASP A 11 17.84 49.22 -34.52
N GLY A 12 16.96 50.23 -34.47
CA GLY A 12 15.97 50.36 -33.41
C GLY A 12 15.15 49.08 -33.36
N PHE A 13 15.12 48.47 -32.17
CA PHE A 13 14.25 47.34 -31.84
C PHE A 13 12.87 47.57 -32.47
N THR A 14 12.58 46.81 -33.52
CA THR A 14 11.37 47.03 -34.28
C THR A 14 10.18 46.65 -33.39
N LEU A 15 9.09 47.42 -33.43
CA LEU A 15 7.89 47.16 -32.62
C LEU A 15 7.37 45.71 -32.81
N ILE A 16 7.60 45.14 -33.99
CA ILE A 16 7.28 43.74 -34.30
C ILE A 16 8.10 42.73 -33.49
N GLU A 17 9.39 42.98 -33.23
CA GLU A 17 10.24 42.11 -32.41
C GLU A 17 9.73 42.04 -30.97
N LEU A 18 9.28 43.18 -30.41
CA LEU A 18 8.71 43.22 -29.07
C LEU A 18 7.38 42.47 -28.97
N ILE A 19 6.53 42.54 -30.01
CA ILE A 19 5.28 41.78 -30.05
C ILE A 19 5.57 40.27 -30.14
N VAL A 20 6.53 39.87 -30.98
CA VAL A 20 6.90 38.45 -31.15
C VAL A 20 7.51 37.88 -29.86
N THR A 21 8.40 38.62 -29.21
CA THR A 21 9.03 38.17 -27.95
C THR A 21 8.01 38.02 -26.83
N LEU A 22 7.09 38.97 -26.65
CA LEU A 22 5.98 38.84 -25.70
C LEU A 22 5.08 37.63 -26.03
N GLY A 23 4.79 37.42 -27.32
CA GLY A 23 4.06 36.24 -27.78
C GLY A 23 4.75 34.93 -27.38
N ILE A 24 6.05 34.82 -27.60
CA ILE A 24 6.83 33.62 -27.25
C ILE A 24 6.86 33.41 -25.73
N ILE A 25 7.10 34.47 -24.95
CA ILE A 25 7.16 34.38 -23.48
C ILE A 25 5.84 33.88 -22.91
N THR A 26 4.70 34.39 -23.40
CA THR A 26 3.38 33.95 -22.91
C THR A 26 3.10 32.48 -23.22
N VAL A 27 3.47 32.00 -24.42
CA VAL A 27 3.34 30.59 -24.79
C VAL A 27 4.23 29.70 -23.90
N VAL A 28 5.47 30.13 -23.63
CA VAL A 28 6.40 29.38 -22.77
C VAL A 28 5.92 29.34 -21.32
N MET A 29 5.44 30.46 -20.76
CA MET A 29 4.92 30.47 -19.38
C MET A 29 3.66 29.62 -19.23
N THR A 30 2.81 29.60 -20.26
CA THR A 30 1.59 28.78 -20.26
C THR A 30 1.94 27.29 -20.28
N SER A 31 2.91 26.86 -21.10
CA SER A 31 3.33 25.46 -21.17
C SER A 31 4.01 24.99 -19.88
N LEU A 32 4.86 25.82 -19.27
CA LEU A 32 5.48 25.55 -17.97
C LEU A 32 4.45 25.35 -16.86
N THR A 33 3.39 26.17 -16.86
CA THR A 33 2.31 26.06 -15.86
C THR A 33 1.62 24.69 -15.94
N VAL A 34 1.27 24.25 -17.15
CA VAL A 34 0.65 22.93 -17.36
C VAL A 34 1.60 21.82 -16.91
N PHE A 35 2.88 21.91 -17.28
CA PHE A 35 3.90 20.94 -16.88
C PHE A 35 4.04 20.85 -15.36
N VAL A 36 4.16 21.98 -14.65
CA VAL A 36 4.33 22.00 -13.19
C VAL A 36 3.12 21.39 -12.49
N VAL A 37 1.90 21.68 -12.96
CA VAL A 37 0.68 21.07 -12.39
C VAL A 37 0.67 19.56 -12.62
N GLY A 38 1.05 19.10 -13.82
CA GLY A 38 1.19 17.68 -14.14
C GLY A 38 2.25 17.00 -13.26
N ALA A 39 3.44 17.59 -13.16
CA ALA A 39 4.55 17.07 -12.38
C ALA A 39 4.18 16.94 -10.89
N ARG A 40 3.47 17.93 -10.32
CA ARG A 40 2.99 17.88 -8.93
C ARG A 40 2.00 16.73 -8.70
N LYS A 41 1.09 16.47 -9.65
CA LYS A 41 0.14 15.34 -9.55
C LYS A 41 0.88 14.01 -9.52
N VAL A 42 1.82 13.80 -10.44
CA VAL A 42 2.62 12.57 -10.50
C VAL A 42 3.48 12.40 -9.25
N ALA A 43 4.13 13.47 -8.78
CA ALA A 43 4.94 13.43 -7.58
C ALA A 43 4.11 13.07 -6.33
N ARG A 44 2.92 13.67 -6.17
CA ARG A 44 2.01 13.37 -5.06
C ARG A 44 1.55 11.91 -5.09
N TYR A 45 1.19 11.41 -6.28
CA TYR A 45 0.79 10.02 -6.46
C TYR A 45 1.92 9.04 -6.10
N GLY A 46 3.14 9.31 -6.57
CA GLY A 46 4.32 8.52 -6.24
C GLY A 46 4.63 8.53 -4.74
N ALA A 47 4.55 9.70 -4.10
CA ALA A 47 4.73 9.85 -2.66
C ALA A 47 3.70 9.02 -1.87
N GLN A 48 2.41 9.13 -2.20
CA GLN A 48 1.35 8.36 -1.56
C GLN A 48 1.54 6.85 -1.73
N ARG A 49 1.95 6.38 -2.91
CA ARG A 49 2.26 4.95 -3.13
C ARG A 49 3.38 4.45 -2.23
N ASN A 50 4.47 5.21 -2.11
CA ASN A 50 5.59 4.85 -1.25
C ASN A 50 5.18 4.85 0.24
N THR A 51 4.36 5.81 0.65
CA THR A 51 3.76 5.83 2.00
C THR A 51 2.89 4.61 2.24
N ALA A 52 2.01 4.27 1.30
CA ALA A 52 1.15 3.09 1.43
C ALA A 52 1.96 1.78 1.52
N ALA A 53 3.03 1.64 0.73
CA ALA A 53 3.93 0.49 0.81
C ALA A 53 4.62 0.41 2.18
N ARG A 54 5.10 1.53 2.71
CA ARG A 54 5.67 1.59 4.06
C ARG A 54 4.66 1.21 5.13
N LEU A 55 3.41 1.65 5.02
CA LEU A 55 2.35 1.26 5.95
C LEU A 55 2.03 -0.24 5.88
N VAL A 56 2.08 -0.86 4.69
CA VAL A 56 1.97 -2.31 4.58
C VAL A 56 3.11 -3.00 5.34
N VAL A 57 4.36 -2.60 5.08
CA VAL A 57 5.54 -3.16 5.76
C VAL A 57 5.45 -2.97 7.27
N ASP A 58 5.11 -1.78 7.75
CA ASP A 58 4.90 -1.51 9.17
C ASP A 58 3.80 -2.39 9.79
N GLY A 59 2.71 -2.62 9.05
CA GLY A 59 1.67 -3.56 9.47
C GLY A 59 2.17 -5.01 9.56
N MET A 60 3.05 -5.41 8.64
CA MET A 60 3.71 -6.72 8.67
C MET A 60 4.70 -6.84 9.83
N GLU A 61 5.47 -5.79 10.14
CA GLU A 61 6.37 -5.77 11.30
C GLU A 61 5.62 -5.84 12.63
N LYS A 62 4.48 -5.14 12.73
CA LYS A 62 3.56 -5.25 13.88
C LYS A 62 3.10 -6.69 14.07
N ALA A 63 2.84 -7.42 12.98
CA ALA A 63 2.51 -8.84 13.00
C ALA A 63 3.68 -9.77 13.36
N ARG A 64 4.89 -9.47 12.88
CA ARG A 64 6.11 -10.20 13.25
C ARG A 64 6.46 -10.06 14.73
N GLY A 65 6.07 -8.95 15.36
CA GLY A 65 6.17 -8.79 16.81
C GLY A 65 5.31 -9.75 17.62
N MET A 66 4.38 -10.48 16.98
CA MET A 66 3.50 -11.44 17.64
C MET A 66 3.76 -12.87 17.21
N ARG A 67 3.39 -13.82 18.08
CA ARG A 67 3.37 -15.25 17.72
C ARG A 67 2.25 -15.51 16.71
N GLY A 68 2.44 -16.44 15.78
CA GLY A 68 1.44 -16.76 14.76
C GLY A 68 0.09 -17.21 15.35
N SER A 69 0.10 -17.92 16.48
CA SER A 69 -1.12 -18.28 17.21
C SER A 69 -1.85 -17.07 17.82
N ALA A 70 -1.12 -16.02 18.20
CA ALA A 70 -1.70 -14.79 18.71
C ALA A 70 -2.35 -13.94 17.61
N LEU A 71 -1.99 -14.12 16.33
CA LEU A 71 -2.68 -13.43 15.23
C LEU A 71 -4.15 -13.79 15.14
N LEU A 72 -4.52 -15.01 15.55
CA LEU A 72 -5.91 -15.49 15.56
C LEU A 72 -6.72 -15.00 16.76
N GLY A 73 -6.09 -14.39 17.77
CA GLY A 73 -6.80 -13.90 18.94
C GLY A 73 -7.75 -12.74 18.59
N GLY A 74 -8.90 -12.68 19.27
CA GLY A 74 -9.93 -11.66 18.98
C GLY A 74 -10.58 -11.80 17.60
N ARG A 75 -10.33 -12.91 16.89
CA ARG A 75 -10.89 -13.23 15.59
C ARG A 75 -11.44 -14.65 15.58
N GLN A 76 -12.33 -14.94 14.65
CA GLN A 76 -12.97 -16.24 14.51
C GLN A 76 -13.09 -16.63 13.04
N GLN A 77 -13.32 -17.92 12.81
CA GLN A 77 -13.44 -18.45 11.47
C GLN A 77 -14.65 -17.81 10.79
N CYS A 78 -14.50 -17.43 9.53
CA CYS A 78 -15.63 -17.01 8.74
C CYS A 78 -16.51 -18.23 8.43
N LEU A 79 -17.65 -18.34 9.10
CA LEU A 79 -18.65 -19.36 8.78
C LEU A 79 -19.66 -18.84 7.77
N THR A 80 -20.19 -17.64 8.00
CA THR A 80 -21.25 -17.03 7.17
C THR A 80 -20.86 -15.68 6.57
N SER A 81 -20.00 -14.91 7.22
CA SER A 81 -19.54 -13.60 6.74
C SER A 81 -18.10 -13.32 7.17
N CYS A 82 -17.25 -12.91 6.23
CA CYS A 82 -15.94 -12.32 6.50
C CYS A 82 -15.99 -10.80 6.35
N ALA A 83 -14.91 -10.12 6.72
CA ALA A 83 -14.67 -8.77 6.24
C ALA A 83 -14.57 -8.77 4.70
N ASP A 84 -15.14 -7.75 4.07
CA ASP A 84 -15.03 -7.56 2.62
C ASP A 84 -13.56 -7.33 2.24
N VAL A 85 -13.12 -8.01 1.18
CA VAL A 85 -11.76 -7.82 0.68
C VAL A 85 -11.74 -6.57 -0.19
N VAL A 86 -11.10 -5.51 0.30
CA VAL A 86 -11.18 -4.17 -0.30
C VAL A 86 -10.31 -3.95 -1.54
N SER A 87 -9.51 -4.94 -1.94
CA SER A 87 -8.70 -4.85 -3.17
C SER A 87 -8.51 -6.20 -3.84
N ALA A 88 -8.44 -6.19 -5.18
CA ALA A 88 -8.16 -7.40 -5.96
C ALA A 88 -6.82 -8.03 -5.55
N GLN A 89 -5.78 -7.21 -5.35
CA GLN A 89 -4.46 -7.67 -4.90
C GLN A 89 -4.52 -8.40 -3.55
N ALA A 90 -5.32 -7.91 -2.59
CA ALA A 90 -5.50 -8.61 -1.32
C ALA A 90 -6.25 -9.93 -1.50
N GLY A 91 -7.24 -9.98 -2.40
CA GLY A 91 -7.97 -11.20 -2.75
C GLY A 91 -7.07 -12.26 -3.37
N ASP A 92 -6.23 -11.86 -4.33
CA ASP A 92 -5.26 -12.74 -4.98
C ASP A 92 -4.24 -13.30 -3.98
N LEU A 93 -3.76 -12.46 -3.05
CA LEU A 93 -2.81 -12.85 -2.01
C LEU A 93 -3.43 -13.75 -0.95
N LEU A 94 -4.70 -13.55 -0.60
CA LEU A 94 -5.46 -14.44 0.29
C LEU A 94 -5.60 -15.82 -0.36
N GLY A 95 -5.93 -15.86 -1.65
CA GLY A 95 -6.21 -17.08 -2.37
C GLY A 95 -7.58 -17.67 -2.01
N THR A 96 -7.97 -18.72 -2.74
CA THR A 96 -9.31 -19.34 -2.62
C THR A 96 -9.33 -20.61 -1.77
N SER A 97 -8.16 -21.17 -1.45
CA SER A 97 -8.02 -22.46 -0.76
C SER A 97 -7.74 -22.34 0.74
N ILE A 98 -7.86 -21.13 1.32
CA ILE A 98 -7.63 -20.88 2.74
C ILE A 98 -8.93 -20.84 3.52
N THR A 99 -8.89 -21.28 4.77
CA THR A 99 -10.02 -21.07 5.70
C THR A 99 -9.86 -19.69 6.31
N ARG A 100 -10.70 -18.73 5.91
CA ARG A 100 -10.62 -17.34 6.39
C ARG A 100 -10.94 -17.24 7.88
N TRP A 101 -10.16 -16.43 8.58
CA TRP A 101 -10.14 -16.29 10.04
C TRP A 101 -10.21 -14.83 10.50
N ASP A 102 -10.75 -13.95 9.66
CA ASP A 102 -10.75 -12.51 9.86
C ASP A 102 -12.08 -11.94 10.38
N ALA A 103 -13.09 -12.77 10.63
CA ALA A 103 -14.31 -12.33 11.31
C ALA A 103 -14.02 -11.89 12.74
N ALA A 104 -14.68 -10.83 13.22
CA ALA A 104 -14.54 -10.35 14.59
C ALA A 104 -14.96 -11.45 15.57
N GLY A 105 -14.11 -11.77 16.54
CA GLY A 105 -14.36 -12.81 17.54
C GLY A 105 -14.12 -12.32 18.97
N PRO A 106 -14.46 -13.11 19.98
CA PRO A 106 -14.13 -12.80 21.36
C PRO A 106 -12.60 -12.85 21.58
N GLY A 107 -12.04 -11.83 22.24
CA GLY A 107 -10.63 -11.77 22.63
C GLY A 107 -10.00 -10.40 22.46
N THR A 108 -8.79 -10.23 23.01
CA THR A 108 -8.04 -8.96 23.06
C THR A 108 -6.69 -9.00 22.35
N LEU A 109 -6.23 -10.20 22.00
CA LEU A 109 -4.96 -10.44 21.32
C LEU A 109 -5.18 -10.41 19.80
N ALA A 110 -5.55 -9.27 19.24
CA ALA A 110 -5.70 -9.11 17.80
C ALA A 110 -4.71 -8.10 17.26
N ILE A 111 -4.33 -8.25 15.98
CA ILE A 111 -3.73 -7.15 15.22
C ILE A 111 -4.73 -6.63 14.22
N PRO A 112 -5.00 -5.33 14.22
CA PRO A 112 -4.61 -4.38 15.26
C PRO A 112 -5.53 -4.54 16.50
N GLN A 113 -5.06 -4.13 17.67
CA GLN A 113 -5.92 -4.12 18.86
C GLN A 113 -6.98 -3.03 18.71
N ALA A 114 -8.19 -3.25 19.21
CA ALA A 114 -9.19 -2.19 19.23
C ALA A 114 -8.73 -1.02 20.11
N GLY A 115 -9.00 0.21 19.66
CA GLY A 115 -8.64 1.45 20.33
C GLY A 115 -7.51 2.24 19.66
N PRO A 116 -7.02 3.29 20.34
CA PRO A 116 -5.91 4.11 19.87
C PRO A 116 -4.61 3.30 19.79
N GLN A 117 -3.85 3.53 18.73
CA GLN A 117 -2.57 2.89 18.48
C GLN A 117 -1.41 3.85 18.78
N PRO A 118 -0.19 3.33 19.02
CA PRO A 118 0.98 4.18 19.31
C PRO A 118 1.34 5.16 18.18
N ASP A 119 0.98 4.85 16.93
CA ASP A 119 1.18 5.71 15.76
C ASP A 119 0.08 6.77 15.59
N GLY A 120 -0.84 6.90 16.55
CA GLY A 120 -1.98 7.81 16.52
C GLY A 120 -3.13 7.34 15.64
N SER A 121 -3.03 6.15 15.04
CA SER A 121 -4.15 5.55 14.31
C SER A 121 -5.21 5.00 15.26
N VAL A 122 -6.40 4.72 14.73
CA VAL A 122 -7.54 4.23 15.52
C VAL A 122 -8.17 3.04 14.82
N VAL A 123 -8.57 2.05 15.64
CA VAL A 123 -9.21 0.81 15.23
C VAL A 123 -10.47 0.64 16.07
N SER A 124 -11.63 0.47 15.44
CA SER A 124 -12.89 0.34 16.19
C SER A 124 -13.08 -1.08 16.72
N THR A 125 -12.92 -2.07 15.85
CA THR A 125 -12.88 -3.50 16.19
C THR A 125 -11.70 -4.15 15.48
N PRO A 126 -11.23 -5.34 15.93
CA PRO A 126 -10.17 -6.06 15.21
C PRO A 126 -10.45 -6.32 13.73
N ALA A 127 -11.72 -6.40 13.32
CA ALA A 127 -12.11 -6.60 11.93
C ALA A 127 -12.14 -5.30 11.11
N ASP A 128 -12.16 -4.13 11.77
CA ASP A 128 -12.18 -2.83 11.10
C ASP A 128 -10.78 -2.41 10.64
N PRO A 129 -10.68 -1.57 9.59
CA PRO A 129 -9.40 -1.02 9.18
C PRO A 129 -8.83 -0.09 10.25
N GLU A 130 -7.51 -0.13 10.39
CA GLU A 130 -6.73 0.88 11.08
C GLU A 130 -6.62 2.11 10.18
N VAL A 131 -7.04 3.27 10.69
CA VAL A 131 -7.03 4.52 9.93
C VAL A 131 -5.83 5.37 10.33
N VAL A 132 -4.87 5.52 9.41
CA VAL A 132 -3.66 6.33 9.58
C VAL A 132 -3.82 7.62 8.77
N GLN A 133 -3.69 8.78 9.43
CA GLN A 133 -3.76 10.09 8.78
C GLN A 133 -2.35 10.60 8.48
N LEU A 134 -2.03 10.80 7.20
CA LEU A 134 -0.74 11.38 6.79
C LEU A 134 -1.00 12.46 5.74
N ASP A 135 -0.53 13.69 6.02
CA ASP A 135 -0.69 14.85 5.14
C ASP A 135 -2.14 15.11 4.68
N GLY A 136 -3.10 14.87 5.58
CA GLY A 136 -4.54 15.02 5.29
C GLY A 136 -5.12 13.94 4.38
N VAL A 137 -4.37 12.88 4.09
CA VAL A 137 -4.83 11.70 3.34
C VAL A 137 -5.08 10.56 4.32
N PRO A 138 -6.33 10.04 4.41
CA PRO A 138 -6.62 8.86 5.21
C PRO A 138 -6.17 7.60 4.48
N PHE A 139 -5.17 6.92 5.05
CA PHE A 139 -4.80 5.56 4.67
C PHE A 139 -5.56 4.58 5.56
N ARG A 140 -6.14 3.55 4.95
CA ARG A 140 -6.87 2.48 5.65
C ARG A 140 -6.10 1.18 5.51
N ARG A 141 -5.60 0.65 6.61
CA ARG A 141 -4.84 -0.60 6.68
C ARG A 141 -5.75 -1.73 7.17
N TYR A 142 -5.83 -2.79 6.40
CA TYR A 142 -6.68 -3.96 6.63
C TYR A 142 -5.79 -5.17 6.90
N TYR A 143 -6.26 -6.04 7.80
CA TYR A 143 -5.58 -7.25 8.19
C TYR A 143 -6.50 -8.42 7.93
N TYR A 144 -6.16 -9.23 6.93
CA TYR A 144 -6.90 -10.44 6.60
C TYR A 144 -6.09 -11.66 7.01
N LEU A 145 -6.77 -12.64 7.61
CA LEU A 145 -6.16 -13.86 8.09
C LEU A 145 -6.80 -15.07 7.43
N GLY A 146 -5.97 -16.06 7.12
CA GLY A 146 -6.38 -17.38 6.69
C GLY A 146 -5.61 -18.46 7.42
N ALA A 147 -6.30 -19.47 7.93
CA ALA A 147 -5.68 -20.74 8.23
C ALA A 147 -5.22 -21.38 6.93
N CYS A 148 -3.98 -21.86 6.91
CA CYS A 148 -3.50 -22.64 5.81
C CYS A 148 -2.48 -23.67 6.28
N TRP A 149 -2.34 -24.76 5.53
CA TRP A 149 -1.49 -25.87 5.91
C TRP A 149 -0.43 -26.08 4.85
N GLN A 150 0.82 -26.25 5.29
CA GLN A 150 1.94 -26.52 4.40
C GLN A 150 2.38 -27.99 4.57
N PRO A 151 2.44 -28.78 3.48
CA PRO A 151 2.93 -30.15 3.55
C PRO A 151 4.40 -30.18 4.01
N PRO A 152 4.84 -31.28 4.64
CA PRO A 152 6.26 -31.48 4.94
C PRO A 152 7.09 -31.30 3.67
N VAL A 153 8.27 -30.69 3.77
CA VAL A 153 9.18 -30.54 2.63
C VAL A 153 9.73 -31.92 2.28
N GLY A 154 9.15 -32.56 1.26
CA GLY A 154 9.62 -33.81 0.68
C GLY A 154 10.39 -33.58 -0.62
N ASN A 155 11.19 -34.57 -1.02
CA ASN A 155 11.97 -34.57 -2.27
C ASN A 155 11.03 -34.69 -3.49
N GLY A 156 10.36 -33.61 -3.90
CA GLY A 156 9.65 -33.58 -5.19
C GLY A 156 8.40 -32.72 -5.34
N VAL A 157 8.04 -31.84 -4.40
CA VAL A 157 6.82 -31.04 -4.55
C VAL A 157 7.15 -29.67 -5.15
N ALA A 158 7.06 -29.57 -6.48
CA ALA A 158 6.91 -28.29 -7.16
C ALA A 158 5.52 -27.73 -6.81
N GLY A 159 5.49 -26.68 -5.97
CA GLY A 159 4.25 -26.03 -5.53
C GLY A 159 3.97 -26.26 -4.05
N LEU A 160 4.80 -25.68 -3.18
CA LEU A 160 4.52 -25.52 -1.75
C LEU A 160 3.44 -24.43 -1.59
N THR A 161 2.22 -24.71 -2.05
CA THR A 161 1.08 -23.82 -1.86
C THR A 161 0.40 -24.15 -0.53
N CYS A 162 0.12 -23.11 0.24
CA CYS A 162 -0.64 -23.28 1.47
C CYS A 162 -2.07 -23.68 1.11
N GLY A 163 -2.44 -24.92 1.46
CA GLY A 163 -3.72 -25.53 1.11
C GLY A 163 -4.63 -25.72 2.31
N ALA A 164 -5.81 -26.32 2.11
CA ALA A 164 -6.79 -26.62 3.16
C ALA A 164 -6.53 -27.95 3.92
N ALA A 165 -5.42 -28.64 3.64
CA ALA A 165 -5.19 -30.01 4.12
C ALA A 165 -4.72 -30.03 5.59
N THR A 166 -5.53 -30.59 6.50
CA THR A 166 -5.30 -30.53 7.96
C THR A 166 -4.19 -31.44 8.49
N THR A 167 -3.60 -32.32 7.69
CA THR A 167 -2.54 -33.28 8.07
C THR A 167 -1.13 -32.70 7.99
N ALA A 168 -1.01 -31.37 7.86
CA ALA A 168 0.21 -30.63 7.57
C ALA A 168 0.55 -29.61 8.67
N ALA A 169 1.71 -28.95 8.59
CA ALA A 169 2.09 -27.93 9.57
C ALA A 169 1.10 -26.74 9.50
N PRO A 170 0.44 -26.38 10.61
CA PRO A 170 -0.52 -25.30 10.63
C PRO A 170 0.19 -23.94 10.56
N LEU A 171 -0.19 -23.15 9.56
CA LEU A 171 0.28 -21.79 9.35
C LEU A 171 -0.92 -20.83 9.32
N VAL A 172 -0.63 -19.57 9.63
CA VAL A 172 -1.53 -18.45 9.44
C VAL A 172 -0.98 -17.60 8.31
N ARG A 173 -1.75 -17.49 7.24
CA ARG A 173 -1.53 -16.49 6.20
C ARG A 173 -2.11 -15.18 6.68
N LEU A 174 -1.25 -14.18 6.84
CA LEU A 174 -1.65 -12.81 7.05
C LEU A 174 -1.47 -12.04 5.74
N VAL A 175 -2.50 -11.30 5.35
CA VAL A 175 -2.44 -10.32 4.27
C VAL A 175 -2.70 -8.94 4.87
N VAL A 176 -1.75 -8.03 4.70
CA VAL A 176 -1.91 -6.63 5.08
C VAL A 176 -2.14 -5.84 3.81
N ALA A 177 -3.26 -5.14 3.73
CA ALA A 177 -3.61 -4.29 2.60
C ALA A 177 -3.79 -2.85 3.05
N VAL A 178 -3.30 -1.90 2.28
CA VAL A 178 -3.53 -0.46 2.50
C VAL A 178 -4.29 0.11 1.33
N THR A 179 -5.33 0.89 1.62
CA THR A 179 -6.08 1.65 0.61
C THR A 179 -6.10 3.14 0.93
N TRP A 180 -6.14 3.96 -0.10
CA TRP A 180 -6.29 5.42 0.01
C TRP A 180 -7.04 5.96 -1.20
N ARG A 181 -7.62 7.15 -1.08
CA ARG A 181 -8.30 7.80 -2.19
C ARG A 181 -7.31 8.65 -2.99
N ASP A 182 -7.26 8.43 -4.30
CA ASP A 182 -6.55 9.30 -5.22
C ASP A 182 -7.22 9.29 -6.61
N PRO A 183 -7.39 10.45 -7.27
CA PRO A 183 -8.00 10.53 -8.61
C PRO A 183 -7.24 9.80 -9.72
N GLN A 184 -5.97 9.44 -9.52
CA GLN A 184 -5.17 8.72 -10.51
C GLN A 184 -5.46 7.20 -10.54
N CYS A 185 -6.32 6.69 -9.64
CA CYS A 185 -6.71 5.28 -9.60
C CYS A 185 -8.07 5.04 -10.29
N THR A 186 -8.21 3.89 -10.95
CA THR A 186 -9.34 3.56 -11.85
C THR A 186 -10.73 3.69 -11.21
N ALA A 187 -10.84 3.49 -9.90
CA ALA A 187 -12.08 3.66 -9.13
C ALA A 187 -11.99 4.77 -8.05
N GLY A 188 -11.04 5.70 -8.20
CA GLY A 188 -10.75 6.74 -7.20
C GLY A 188 -10.14 6.21 -5.88
N THR A 189 -9.88 4.90 -5.80
CA THR A 189 -9.26 4.23 -4.66
C THR A 189 -8.06 3.43 -5.16
N CYS A 190 -6.92 3.67 -4.54
CA CYS A 190 -5.69 2.93 -4.77
C CYS A 190 -5.51 1.89 -3.67
N SER A 191 -4.78 0.82 -3.98
CA SER A 191 -4.45 -0.22 -3.02
C SER A 191 -3.03 -0.75 -3.22
N THR A 192 -2.43 -1.22 -2.14
CA THR A 192 -1.25 -2.09 -2.15
C THR A 192 -1.43 -3.15 -1.07
N ALA A 193 -0.91 -4.35 -1.26
CA ALA A 193 -1.01 -5.42 -0.28
C ALA A 193 0.20 -6.35 -0.31
N GLU A 194 0.55 -6.90 0.84
CA GLU A 194 1.56 -7.94 1.00
C GLU A 194 1.03 -9.07 1.87
N ALA A 195 1.66 -10.24 1.74
CA ALA A 195 1.29 -11.42 2.51
C ALA A 195 2.53 -12.09 3.12
N ALA A 196 2.36 -12.69 4.29
CA ALA A 196 3.34 -13.62 4.85
C ALA A 196 2.64 -14.79 5.56
N LEU A 197 3.43 -15.83 5.79
CA LEU A 197 3.03 -17.02 6.52
C LEU A 197 3.67 -17.01 7.91
N PHE A 198 2.87 -17.33 8.91
CA PHE A 198 3.29 -17.39 10.31
C PHE A 198 3.03 -18.79 10.85
N SER A 199 4.01 -19.40 11.49
CA SER A 199 3.81 -20.68 12.16
C SER A 199 2.92 -20.51 13.38
N THR A 200 1.91 -21.37 13.53
CA THR A 200 1.13 -21.43 14.78
C THR A 200 1.75 -22.37 15.80
N ALA A 201 2.80 -23.11 15.42
CA ALA A 201 3.48 -24.02 16.33
C ALA A 201 4.27 -23.25 17.39
N ILE A 202 4.32 -23.80 18.61
CA ILE A 202 5.11 -23.25 19.72
C ILE A 202 6.61 -23.53 19.53
N VAL A 203 6.94 -24.57 18.78
CA VAL A 203 8.30 -25.00 18.41
C VAL A 203 8.39 -25.00 16.89
N ASP A 204 9.53 -24.57 16.33
CA ASP A 204 9.72 -24.51 14.87
C ASP A 204 9.44 -25.87 14.23
N PRO A 205 8.41 -26.00 13.38
CA PRO A 205 8.03 -27.28 12.79
C PRO A 205 9.08 -27.82 11.80
N PHE A 206 10.06 -27.00 11.40
CA PHE A 206 11.12 -27.40 10.49
C PHE A 206 12.42 -27.86 11.18
N LEU A 207 12.52 -27.68 12.51
CA LEU A 207 13.70 -28.09 13.29
C LEU A 207 13.53 -29.44 14.00
N VAL A 208 12.36 -30.08 13.89
CA VAL A 208 12.14 -31.42 14.44
C VAL A 208 12.42 -32.45 13.33
N GLY A 209 13.71 -32.65 13.06
CA GLY A 209 14.25 -33.74 12.24
C GLY A 209 15.14 -34.63 13.08
#